data_AF-A0A3L6JFG1-F1
#
_entry.id   AF-A0A3L6JFG1-F1
#
_cell.length_a   1.000
_cell.length_b   1.000
_cell.length_c   1.000
_cell.angle_alpha   90.00
_cell.angle_beta   90.00
_cell.angle_gamma   90.00
#
_symmetry.space_group_name_H-M   'P 1'
#
loop_
_entity.id
_entity.type
_entity.pdbx_description
1 polymer ?
#
loop_
_entity_poly.entity_id
_entity_poly.type
_entity_poly.pdbx_seq_one_letter_code
_entity_poly.pdbx_strand_id
1 'polypeptide(L)'
;MQDIEGNKTRALLERFKNAVGRADECLTEEQYQQAMALYFDASQSADEMTQRFLTLLMKTAPTTAHKTVFVEFLSWRLRYYTAQYDYHLAVAQTLTGLPREEWIARLETILVLSQSLVDKILPIYNETEDSGIHLRIKELLDDWITGIRNLVLNLKSWGMASAQASRVLEWAMDNGID
;
A
#
# COMPACT_ATOMS: atom_id res chain seq x y z
N MET A 1 -10.44 -27.66 2.80
CA MET A 1 -9.82 -26.39 2.34
C MET A 1 -10.51 -25.17 2.94
N GLN A 2 -11.85 -25.04 2.84
CA GLN A 2 -12.62 -23.95 3.48
C GLN A 2 -12.39 -23.79 4.99
N ASP A 3 -12.26 -24.91 5.72
CA ASP A 3 -12.07 -24.90 7.18
C ASP A 3 -10.69 -24.34 7.62
N ILE A 4 -9.67 -24.53 6.77
CA ILE A 4 -8.31 -24.01 6.99
C ILE A 4 -8.28 -22.51 6.72
N GLU A 5 -9.00 -22.04 5.70
CA GLU A 5 -9.07 -20.63 5.31
C GLU A 5 -9.90 -19.81 6.31
N GLY A 6 -10.99 -20.38 6.84
CA GLY A 6 -11.77 -19.81 7.94
C GLY A 6 -10.96 -19.64 9.22
N ASN A 7 -10.16 -20.64 9.60
CA ASN A 7 -9.26 -20.56 10.75
C ASN A 7 -8.17 -19.50 10.57
N LYS A 8 -7.62 -19.37 9.35
CA LYS A 8 -6.65 -18.31 9.04
C LYS A 8 -7.25 -16.90 9.11
N THR A 9 -8.51 -16.71 8.72
CA THR A 9 -9.16 -15.37 8.77
C THR A 9 -9.51 -14.99 10.21
N ARG A 10 -9.97 -15.95 11.02
CA ARG A 10 -10.22 -15.73 12.44
C ARG A 10 -8.94 -15.34 13.18
N ALA A 11 -7.83 -16.05 12.94
CA ALA A 11 -6.54 -15.73 13.55
C ALA A 11 -6.06 -14.31 13.22
N LEU A 12 -6.26 -13.88 11.97
CA LEU A 12 -5.90 -12.54 11.52
C LEU A 12 -6.74 -11.45 12.20
N LEU A 13 -8.05 -11.69 12.34
CA LEU A 13 -8.96 -10.79 13.04
C LEU A 13 -8.60 -10.66 14.53
N GLU A 14 -8.25 -11.78 15.18
CA GLU A 14 -7.83 -11.77 16.59
C GLU A 14 -6.50 -11.04 16.78
N ARG A 15 -5.54 -11.22 15.85
CA ARG A 15 -4.29 -10.43 15.86
C ARG A 15 -4.58 -8.94 15.75
N PHE A 16 -5.43 -8.54 14.79
CA PHE A 16 -5.83 -7.15 14.61
C PHE A 16 -6.43 -6.55 15.89
N LYS A 17 -7.43 -7.21 16.47
CA LYS A 17 -8.10 -6.73 17.69
C LYS A 17 -7.15 -6.61 18.87
N ASN A 18 -6.30 -7.61 19.08
CA ASN A 18 -5.32 -7.60 20.16
C ASN A 18 -4.29 -6.49 19.97
N ALA A 19 -3.81 -6.26 18.76
CA ALA A 19 -2.87 -5.19 18.46
C ALA A 19 -3.48 -3.81 18.72
N VAL A 20 -4.72 -3.56 18.25
CA VAL A 20 -5.43 -2.31 18.51
C VAL A 20 -5.69 -2.10 20.00
N GLY A 21 -6.24 -3.09 20.70
CA GLY A 21 -6.55 -2.97 22.13
C GLY A 21 -5.30 -2.64 22.97
N ARG A 22 -4.18 -3.32 22.69
CA ARG A 22 -2.91 -3.03 23.37
C ARG A 22 -2.32 -1.68 22.97
N ALA A 23 -2.53 -1.23 21.73
CA ALA A 23 -2.08 0.09 21.29
C ALA A 23 -2.81 1.20 22.04
N ASP A 24 -4.14 1.06 22.22
CA ASP A 24 -4.99 2.00 22.96
C ASP A 24 -4.59 2.06 24.45
N GLU A 25 -4.25 0.92 25.06
CA GLU A 25 -3.67 0.84 26.41
C GLU A 25 -2.35 1.62 26.49
N CYS A 26 -1.42 1.34 25.57
CA CYS A 26 -0.12 2.05 25.51
C CYS A 26 -0.31 3.56 25.28
N LEU A 27 -1.30 4.01 24.51
CA LEU A 27 -1.59 5.44 24.36
C LEU A 27 -2.05 6.07 25.67
N THR A 28 -2.91 5.38 26.41
CA THR A 28 -3.43 5.85 27.71
C THR A 28 -2.30 5.98 28.73
N GLU A 29 -1.29 5.13 28.64
CA GLU A 29 -0.09 5.13 29.47
C GLU A 29 1.06 6.00 28.92
N GLU A 30 0.81 6.80 27.88
CA GLU A 30 1.80 7.68 27.22
C GLU A 30 3.02 6.94 26.62
N GLN A 31 2.89 5.63 26.35
CA GLN A 31 3.90 4.79 25.71
C GLN A 31 3.83 4.88 24.18
N TYR A 32 4.04 6.09 23.64
CA TYR A 32 3.75 6.41 22.24
C TYR A 32 4.50 5.55 21.21
N GLN A 33 5.77 5.21 21.45
CA GLN A 33 6.54 4.38 20.52
C GLN A 33 5.99 2.95 20.42
N GLN A 34 5.56 2.39 21.57
CA GLN A 34 5.01 1.05 21.64
C GLN A 34 3.58 1.02 21.05
N ALA A 35 2.78 2.04 21.33
CA ALA A 35 1.48 2.23 20.68
C ALA A 35 1.62 2.30 19.15
N MET A 36 2.59 3.08 18.65
CA MET A 36 2.83 3.21 17.20
C MET A 36 3.22 1.86 16.56
N ALA A 37 4.09 1.09 17.21
CA ALA A 37 4.47 -0.24 16.71
C ALA A 37 3.27 -1.21 16.68
N LEU A 38 2.39 -1.16 17.69
CA LEU A 38 1.19 -2.00 17.75
C LEU A 38 0.14 -1.58 16.71
N TYR A 39 -0.07 -0.29 16.48
CA TYR A 39 -0.93 0.17 15.37
C TYR A 39 -0.37 -0.19 14.00
N PHE A 40 0.96 -0.18 13.84
CA PHE A 40 1.57 -0.69 12.63
C PHE A 40 1.27 -2.19 12.42
N ASP A 41 1.38 -3.02 13.46
CA ASP A 41 1.00 -4.43 13.41
C ASP A 41 -0.49 -4.65 13.06
N ALA A 42 -1.36 -3.84 13.67
CA ALA A 42 -2.78 -3.81 13.34
C ALA A 42 -2.99 -3.44 11.86
N SER A 43 -2.29 -2.43 11.35
CA SER A 43 -2.41 -2.01 9.94
C SER A 43 -2.00 -3.12 8.97
N GLN A 44 -0.97 -3.92 9.29
CA GLN A 44 -0.57 -5.07 8.48
C GLN A 44 -1.66 -6.14 8.45
N SER A 45 -2.29 -6.40 9.60
CA SER A 45 -3.40 -7.37 9.68
C SER A 45 -4.63 -6.88 8.90
N ALA A 46 -4.91 -5.57 8.96
CA ALA A 46 -5.97 -4.93 8.17
C ALA A 46 -5.68 -5.00 6.67
N ASP A 47 -4.43 -4.82 6.25
CA ASP A 47 -4.01 -4.95 4.85
C ASP A 47 -4.20 -6.37 4.34
N GLU A 48 -3.83 -7.38 5.13
CA GLU A 48 -4.03 -8.78 4.74
C GLU A 48 -5.53 -9.15 4.67
N MET A 49 -6.35 -8.68 5.62
CA MET A 49 -7.81 -8.87 5.58
C MET A 49 -8.41 -8.23 4.33
N THR A 50 -7.98 -7.00 4.05
CA THR A 50 -8.35 -6.26 2.85
C THR A 50 -7.97 -7.03 1.60
N GLN A 51 -6.74 -7.53 1.49
CA GLN A 51 -6.30 -8.34 0.35
C GLN A 51 -7.15 -9.60 0.14
N ARG A 52 -7.54 -10.29 1.22
CA ARG A 52 -8.44 -11.46 1.14
C ARG A 52 -9.83 -11.08 0.65
N PHE A 53 -10.40 -10.00 1.19
CA PHE A 53 -11.68 -9.47 0.75
C PHE A 53 -11.63 -9.04 -0.71
N LEU A 54 -10.56 -8.36 -1.12
CA LEU A 54 -10.37 -7.91 -2.48
C LEU A 54 -10.27 -9.09 -3.46
N THR A 55 -9.52 -10.13 -3.10
CA THR A 55 -9.43 -11.38 -3.89
C THR A 55 -10.80 -12.06 -4.03
N LEU A 56 -11.59 -12.08 -2.95
CA LEU A 56 -12.95 -12.63 -2.99
C LEU A 56 -13.86 -11.79 -3.89
N LEU A 57 -13.80 -10.47 -3.80
CA LEU A 57 -14.55 -9.56 -4.66
C LEU A 57 -14.19 -9.77 -6.12
N MET A 58 -12.91 -9.87 -6.49
CA MET A 58 -12.50 -10.16 -7.87
C MET A 58 -13.11 -11.46 -8.41
N LYS A 59 -13.17 -12.49 -7.56
CA LYS A 59 -13.73 -13.80 -7.96
C LYS A 59 -15.25 -13.80 -8.05
N THR A 60 -15.92 -12.95 -7.30
CA THR A 60 -17.38 -13.00 -7.13
C THR A 60 -18.12 -11.82 -7.74
N ALA A 61 -17.42 -10.75 -8.17
CA ALA A 61 -18.01 -9.52 -8.71
C ALA A 61 -18.80 -9.78 -10.00
N PRO A 62 -20.14 -9.87 -9.93
CA PRO A 62 -20.95 -10.30 -11.06
C PRO A 62 -21.36 -9.12 -11.97
N THR A 63 -21.11 -7.87 -11.54
CA THR A 63 -21.57 -6.67 -12.25
C THR A 63 -20.51 -5.57 -12.31
N THR A 64 -20.64 -4.69 -13.31
CA THR A 64 -19.79 -3.50 -13.48
C THR A 64 -19.74 -2.60 -12.24
N ALA A 65 -20.85 -2.48 -11.51
CA ALA A 65 -20.91 -1.68 -10.27
C ALA A 65 -19.96 -2.23 -9.20
N HIS A 66 -19.87 -3.56 -9.05
CA HIS A 66 -18.92 -4.17 -8.11
C HIS A 66 -17.48 -3.92 -8.54
N LYS A 67 -17.17 -4.07 -9.84
CA LYS A 67 -15.84 -3.76 -10.39
C LYS A 67 -15.47 -2.28 -10.18
N THR A 68 -16.43 -1.38 -10.33
CA THR A 68 -16.23 0.06 -10.11
C THR A 68 -15.88 0.34 -8.65
N VAL A 69 -16.71 -0.13 -7.69
CA VAL A 69 -16.45 0.07 -6.25
C VAL A 69 -15.10 -0.54 -5.85
N PHE A 70 -14.79 -1.70 -6.41
CA PHE A 70 -13.51 -2.37 -6.19
C PHE A 70 -12.33 -1.51 -6.65
N VAL A 71 -12.40 -0.98 -7.87
CA VAL A 71 -11.38 -0.08 -8.42
C VAL A 71 -11.27 1.20 -7.60
N GLU A 72 -12.37 1.79 -7.13
CA GLU A 72 -12.32 2.97 -6.27
C GLU A 72 -11.61 2.69 -4.94
N PHE A 73 -11.86 1.53 -4.32
CA PHE A 73 -11.18 1.15 -3.09
C PHE A 73 -9.67 0.94 -3.31
N LEU A 74 -9.29 0.25 -4.39
CA LEU A 74 -7.88 0.08 -4.78
C LEU A 74 -7.21 1.42 -5.09
N SER A 75 -7.92 2.31 -5.79
CA SER A 75 -7.47 3.65 -6.14
C SER A 75 -7.17 4.47 -4.88
N TRP A 76 -8.10 4.48 -3.93
CA TRP A 76 -7.91 5.16 -2.65
C TRP A 76 -6.69 4.61 -1.91
N ARG A 77 -6.52 3.28 -1.86
CA ARG A 77 -5.38 2.67 -1.14
C ARG A 77 -4.05 2.99 -1.81
N LEU A 78 -3.98 2.99 -3.14
CA LEU A 78 -2.75 3.33 -3.86
C LEU A 78 -2.37 4.81 -3.68
N ARG A 79 -3.37 5.70 -3.72
CA ARG A 79 -3.17 7.13 -3.44
C ARG A 79 -2.72 7.37 -2.01
N TYR A 80 -3.26 6.61 -1.04
CA TYR A 80 -2.77 6.64 0.34
C TYR A 80 -1.28 6.30 0.41
N TYR A 81 -0.84 5.19 -0.19
CA TYR A 81 0.59 4.82 -0.21
C TYR A 81 1.45 5.90 -0.90
N THR A 82 0.97 6.45 -2.01
CA THR A 82 1.69 7.50 -2.74
C THR A 82 1.86 8.77 -1.89
N ALA A 83 0.83 9.19 -1.17
CA ALA A 83 0.90 10.32 -0.25
C ALA A 83 1.86 10.07 0.93
N GLN A 84 2.04 8.80 1.34
CA GLN A 84 3.02 8.47 2.38
C GLN A 84 4.47 8.65 1.90
N TYR A 85 4.74 8.58 0.58
CA TYR A 85 6.07 8.87 0.06
C TYR A 85 6.49 10.28 0.42
N ASP A 86 5.67 11.27 0.05
CA ASP A 86 5.95 12.68 0.30
C ASP A 86 6.05 12.97 1.80
N TYR A 87 5.19 12.35 2.60
CA TYR A 87 5.25 12.48 4.06
C TYR A 87 6.58 11.98 4.62
N HIS A 88 6.98 10.73 4.31
CA HIS A 88 8.23 10.16 4.83
C HIS A 88 9.46 10.90 4.30
N LEU A 89 9.38 11.37 3.06
CA LEU A 89 10.42 12.13 2.41
C LEU A 89 10.60 13.51 3.09
N ALA A 90 9.51 14.24 3.38
CA ALA A 90 9.54 15.50 4.11
C ALA A 90 10.04 15.32 5.55
N VAL A 91 9.65 14.23 6.22
CA VAL A 91 10.14 13.90 7.56
C VAL A 91 11.64 13.62 7.57
N ALA A 92 12.14 12.86 6.58
CA ALA A 92 13.57 12.57 6.44
C ALA A 92 14.41 13.85 6.21
N GLN A 93 13.85 14.88 5.57
CA GLN A 93 14.51 16.17 5.39
C GLN A 93 14.52 17.04 6.65
N THR A 94 13.44 16.99 7.44
CA THR A 94 13.21 17.93 8.55
C THR A 94 13.77 17.44 9.89
N LEU A 95 13.83 16.13 10.11
CA LEU A 95 14.33 15.58 11.37
C LEU A 95 15.84 15.47 11.39
N THR A 96 16.49 16.37 12.14
CA THR A 96 17.89 16.24 12.54
C THR A 96 18.00 15.26 13.71
N GLY A 97 18.65 14.11 13.51
CA GLY A 97 19.03 13.18 14.59
C GLY A 97 18.33 11.82 14.63
N LEU A 98 17.31 11.58 13.81
CA LEU A 98 16.82 10.21 13.54
C LEU A 98 17.64 9.55 12.42
N PRO A 99 17.89 8.23 12.45
CA PRO A 99 18.63 7.55 11.39
C PRO A 99 17.87 7.72 10.08
N ARG A 100 18.47 8.41 9.11
CA ARG A 100 17.89 8.61 7.78
C ARG A 100 17.57 7.27 7.11
N GLU A 101 18.34 6.25 7.44
CA GLU A 101 18.20 4.87 6.98
C GLU A 101 16.86 4.24 7.38
N GLU A 102 16.33 4.56 8.57
CA GLU A 102 15.06 4.00 9.04
C GLU A 102 13.88 4.55 8.21
N TRP A 103 13.91 5.84 7.89
CA TRP A 103 12.88 6.47 7.07
C TRP A 103 12.92 5.98 5.62
N ILE A 104 14.12 5.75 5.08
CA ILE A 104 14.29 5.12 3.77
C ILE A 104 13.74 3.69 3.81
N ALA A 105 14.05 2.87 4.81
CA ALA A 105 13.53 1.51 4.90
C ALA A 105 11.98 1.46 4.98
N ARG A 106 11.37 2.41 5.70
CA ARG A 106 9.90 2.56 5.73
C ARG A 106 9.36 2.94 4.36
N LEU A 107 9.98 3.91 3.68
CA LEU A 107 9.62 4.30 2.32
C LEU A 107 9.71 3.13 1.34
N GLU A 108 10.78 2.33 1.41
CA GLU A 108 10.97 1.13 0.59
C GLU A 108 9.87 0.08 0.83
N THR A 109 9.45 -0.07 2.08
CA THR A 109 8.32 -0.95 2.43
C THR A 109 7.02 -0.48 1.77
N ILE A 110 6.73 0.83 1.83
CA ILE A 110 5.52 1.41 1.22
C ILE A 110 5.57 1.28 -0.31
N LEU A 111 6.74 1.44 -0.92
CA LEU A 111 6.95 1.20 -2.35
C LEU A 111 6.59 -0.24 -2.74
N VAL A 112 7.08 -1.24 -2.00
CA VAL A 112 6.73 -2.65 -2.24
C VAL A 112 5.22 -2.90 -2.08
N LEU A 113 4.59 -2.31 -1.06
CA LEU A 113 3.14 -2.44 -0.85
C LEU A 113 2.34 -1.83 -2.01
N SER A 114 2.77 -0.67 -2.51
CA SER A 114 2.14 -0.02 -3.66
C SER A 114 2.28 -0.84 -4.94
N GLN A 115 3.46 -1.41 -5.20
CA GLN A 115 3.72 -2.28 -6.35
C GLN A 115 2.83 -3.52 -6.28
N SER A 116 2.74 -4.15 -5.10
CA SER A 116 1.85 -5.30 -4.89
C SER A 116 0.38 -4.96 -5.10
N LEU A 117 -0.03 -3.71 -4.90
CA LEU A 117 -1.40 -3.27 -5.19
C LEU A 117 -1.61 -3.09 -6.69
N VAL A 118 -0.65 -2.48 -7.39
CA VAL A 118 -0.68 -2.31 -8.85
C VAL A 118 -0.68 -3.65 -9.57
N ASP A 119 0.11 -4.62 -9.10
CA ASP A 119 0.11 -6.01 -9.60
C ASP A 119 -1.28 -6.67 -9.53
N LYS A 120 -2.13 -6.28 -8.56
CA LYS A 120 -3.53 -6.74 -8.48
C LYS A 120 -4.48 -5.95 -9.38
N ILE A 121 -4.16 -4.70 -9.67
CA ILE A 121 -4.95 -3.80 -10.52
C ILE A 121 -4.75 -4.16 -12.01
N LEU A 122 -3.52 -4.51 -12.41
CA LEU A 122 -3.15 -4.78 -13.79
C LEU A 122 -4.04 -5.84 -14.49
N PRO A 123 -4.36 -7.00 -13.88
CA PRO A 123 -5.28 -7.95 -14.48
C PRO A 123 -6.66 -7.34 -14.79
N ILE A 124 -7.18 -6.49 -13.90
CA ILE A 124 -8.46 -5.80 -14.10
C ILE A 124 -8.37 -4.87 -15.31
N TYR A 125 -7.27 -4.12 -15.41
CA TYR A 125 -7.02 -3.20 -16.52
C TYR A 125 -7.00 -3.92 -17.88
N ASN A 126 -6.33 -5.08 -17.91
CA ASN A 126 -6.14 -5.87 -19.13
C ASN A 126 -7.39 -6.66 -19.55
N GLU A 127 -8.23 -7.06 -18.59
CA GLU A 127 -9.39 -7.91 -18.83
C GLU A 127 -10.72 -7.15 -18.90
N THR A 128 -10.77 -5.88 -18.48
CA THR A 128 -12.02 -5.11 -18.47
C THR A 128 -12.39 -4.60 -19.86
N GLU A 129 -13.62 -4.88 -20.30
CA GLU A 129 -14.22 -4.28 -21.50
C GLU A 129 -14.86 -2.91 -21.22
N ASP A 130 -15.03 -2.56 -19.93
CA ASP A 130 -15.62 -1.29 -19.52
C ASP A 130 -14.61 -0.15 -19.68
N SER A 131 -14.87 0.73 -20.66
CA SER A 131 -14.02 1.90 -20.96
C SER A 131 -13.87 2.88 -19.79
N GLY A 132 -14.89 3.03 -18.95
CA GLY A 132 -14.85 3.93 -17.79
C GLY A 132 -13.95 3.38 -16.68
N ILE A 133 -14.03 2.07 -16.43
CA ILE A 133 -13.11 1.39 -15.50
C ILE A 133 -11.68 1.43 -16.05
N HIS A 134 -11.51 1.16 -17.35
CA HIS A 134 -10.20 1.19 -17.99
C HIS A 134 -9.54 2.57 -17.86
N LEU A 135 -10.27 3.66 -18.15
CA LEU A 135 -9.77 5.03 -18.02
C LEU A 135 -9.39 5.36 -16.57
N ARG A 136 -10.23 5.01 -15.59
CA ARG A 136 -9.95 5.25 -14.17
C ARG A 136 -8.67 4.56 -13.71
N ILE A 137 -8.49 3.29 -14.10
CA ILE A 137 -7.28 2.55 -13.76
C ILE A 137 -6.07 3.18 -14.45
N LYS A 138 -6.19 3.57 -15.73
CA LYS A 138 -5.09 4.23 -16.44
C LYS A 138 -4.64 5.50 -15.74
N GLU A 139 -5.57 6.41 -15.43
CA GLU A 139 -5.27 7.65 -14.71
C GLU A 139 -4.60 7.38 -13.35
N LEU A 140 -5.07 6.35 -12.63
CA LEU A 140 -4.48 5.92 -11.37
C LEU A 140 -3.02 5.43 -11.54
N LEU A 141 -2.74 4.66 -12.59
CA LEU A 141 -1.40 4.13 -12.87
C LEU A 141 -0.45 5.26 -13.31
N ASP A 142 -0.93 6.20 -14.13
CA ASP A 142 -0.20 7.39 -14.57
C ASP A 142 0.18 8.29 -13.37
N ASP A 143 -0.75 8.50 -12.43
CA ASP A 143 -0.50 9.21 -11.18
C ASP A 143 0.57 8.51 -10.33
N TRP A 144 0.44 7.19 -10.16
CA TRP A 144 1.35 6.39 -9.33
C TRP A 144 2.77 6.36 -9.89
N ILE A 145 2.95 6.12 -11.20
CA ILE A 145 4.27 6.09 -11.82
C ILE A 145 4.94 7.47 -11.78
N THR A 146 4.17 8.53 -11.95
CA THR A 146 4.67 9.91 -11.79
C THR A 146 5.15 10.15 -10.36
N GLY A 147 4.40 9.68 -9.36
CA GLY A 147 4.82 9.72 -7.95
C GLY A 147 6.15 9.00 -7.70
N ILE A 148 6.33 7.80 -8.26
CA ILE A 148 7.59 7.05 -8.14
C ILE A 148 8.75 7.77 -8.85
N ARG A 149 8.54 8.29 -10.06
CA ARG A 149 9.57 9.05 -10.79
C ARG A 149 10.04 10.25 -9.98
N ASN A 150 9.11 11.02 -9.42
CA ASN A 150 9.43 12.15 -8.55
C ASN A 150 10.20 11.72 -7.30
N LEU A 151 9.80 10.61 -6.68
CA LEU A 151 10.48 10.05 -5.53
C LEU A 151 11.94 9.67 -5.85
N VAL A 152 12.16 8.95 -6.95
CA VAL A 152 13.51 8.54 -7.40
C VAL A 152 14.40 9.77 -7.66
N LEU A 153 13.85 10.78 -8.34
CA LEU A 153 14.56 12.04 -8.61
C LEU A 153 14.95 12.76 -7.31
N ASN A 154 14.02 12.88 -6.37
CA ASN A 154 14.25 13.54 -5.09
C ASN A 154 15.33 12.80 -4.27
N LEU A 155 15.18 11.47 -4.12
CA LEU A 155 16.16 10.63 -3.41
C LEU A 155 17.56 10.76 -4.00
N LYS A 156 17.68 10.75 -5.34
CA LYS A 156 18.96 10.93 -6.03
C LYS A 156 19.56 12.31 -5.75
N SER A 157 18.74 13.37 -5.81
CA SER A 157 19.20 14.75 -5.56
C SER A 157 19.75 14.96 -4.14
N TRP A 158 19.33 14.13 -3.18
CA TRP A 158 19.78 14.21 -1.78
C TRP A 158 20.90 13.23 -1.44
N GLY A 159 21.44 12.51 -2.43
CA GLY A 159 22.47 11.49 -2.21
C GLY A 159 21.97 10.25 -1.48
N MET A 160 20.66 10.00 -1.50
CA MET A 160 19.98 8.90 -0.81
C MET A 160 19.32 7.95 -1.80
N ALA A 161 20.04 7.58 -2.86
CA ALA A 161 19.51 6.71 -3.90
C ALA A 161 19.00 5.39 -3.30
N SER A 162 17.75 5.04 -3.58
CA SER A 162 17.15 3.75 -3.20
C SER A 162 17.16 2.81 -4.39
N ALA A 163 17.82 1.66 -4.23
CA ALA A 163 17.78 0.57 -5.21
C ALA A 163 16.35 0.00 -5.32
N GLN A 164 15.59 -0.03 -4.23
CA GLN A 164 14.20 -0.48 -4.26
C GLN A 164 13.32 0.45 -5.10
N ALA A 165 13.42 1.77 -4.91
CA ALA A 165 12.65 2.73 -5.71
C ALA A 165 12.95 2.60 -7.21
N SER A 166 14.22 2.41 -7.56
CA SER A 166 14.65 2.20 -8.96
C SER A 166 14.09 0.90 -9.53
N ARG A 167 14.13 -0.20 -8.78
CA ARG A 167 13.55 -1.50 -9.20
C ARG A 167 12.04 -1.44 -9.39
N VAL A 168 11.31 -0.70 -8.55
CA VAL A 168 9.86 -0.54 -8.72
C VAL A 168 9.54 0.27 -9.97
N LEU A 169 10.33 1.32 -10.26
CA LEU A 169 10.20 2.12 -11.48
C LEU A 169 10.49 1.27 -12.73
N GLU A 170 11.57 0.50 -12.73
CA GLU A 170 11.92 -0.43 -13.82
C GLU A 170 10.81 -1.46 -14.03
N TRP A 171 10.33 -2.09 -12.95
CA TRP A 171 9.22 -3.05 -13.04
C TRP A 171 7.97 -2.44 -13.65
N ALA A 172 7.64 -1.19 -13.31
CA ALA A 172 6.46 -0.52 -13.86
C ALA A 172 6.60 -0.31 -15.38
N MET A 173 7.76 0.15 -15.84
CA MET A 173 8.07 0.29 -17.27
C MET A 173 8.01 -1.06 -18.01
N ASP A 174 8.55 -2.12 -17.42
CA ASP A 174 8.50 -3.48 -17.98
C ASP A 174 7.05 -4.01 -18.12
N ASN A 175 6.12 -3.46 -17.33
CA ASN A 175 4.69 -3.79 -17.39
C ASN A 175 3.87 -2.77 -18.22
N GLY A 176 4.54 -1.89 -18.97
CA GLY A 176 3.89 -0.92 -19.87
C GLY A 176 3.18 0.23 -19.15
N ILE A 177 3.62 0.55 -17.93
CA ILE A 177 3.15 1.70 -17.15
C ILE A 177 4.15 2.85 -17.35
N ASP A 178 3.91 3.70 -18.35
CA ASP A 178 4.81 4.75 -18.81
C ASP A 178 4.24 6.17 -18.71
#